data_AF-A0A3M5U520-F1
#
_entry.id   AF-A0A3M5U520-F1
#
_cell.length_a   1.000
_cell.length_b   1.000
_cell.length_c   1.000
_cell.angle_alpha   90.00
_cell.angle_beta   90.00
_cell.angle_gamma   90.00
#
_symmetry.space_group_name_H-M   'P 1'
#
loop_
_entity.id
_entity.type
_entity.pdbx_description
1 polymer ?
#
loop_
_entity_poly.entity_id
_entity_poly.type
_entity_poly.pdbx_seq_one_letter_code
_entity_poly.pdbx_strand_id
1 'polypeptide(L)' 'MAGTGGANKEQVMMMVMHLLKLTQKPQIDASDALAIALCHAHTRSSLIPHGLGTARSRGGRLRL' A
#
# COMPACT_ATOMS: atom_id res chain seq x y z
N MET A 1 -10.01 7.21 -1.24
CA MET A 1 -10.33 6.99 -2.67
C MET A 1 -10.27 5.52 -3.06
N ALA A 2 -9.44 4.68 -2.43
CA ALA A 2 -9.67 3.24 -2.29
C ALA A 2 -9.82 2.96 -0.78
N GLY A 3 -11.05 2.93 -0.26
CA GLY A 3 -11.32 2.92 1.19
C GLY A 3 -11.85 1.58 1.74
N THR A 4 -12.00 0.58 0.87
CA THR A 4 -12.66 -0.69 1.17
C THR A 4 -12.08 -1.75 0.25
N GLY A 5 -12.05 -3.01 0.70
CA GLY A 5 -11.38 -4.14 0.02
C GLY A 5 -11.89 -4.51 -1.39
N GLY A 6 -12.73 -3.68 -2.01
CA GLY A 6 -13.24 -3.82 -3.36
C GLY A 6 -12.98 -2.60 -4.24
N ALA A 7 -11.87 -1.88 -4.04
CA ALA A 7 -11.50 -0.77 -4.92
C ALA A 7 -11.23 -1.27 -6.35
N ASN A 8 -11.79 -0.58 -7.35
CA ASN A 8 -11.56 -0.90 -8.75
C ASN A 8 -10.10 -0.68 -9.13
N LYS A 9 -9.58 -1.45 -10.09
CA LYS A 9 -8.19 -1.31 -10.57
C LYS A 9 -7.85 0.12 -11.02
N GLU A 10 -8.81 0.81 -11.63
CA GLU A 10 -8.67 2.21 -12.02
C GLU A 10 -8.53 3.15 -10.81
N GLN A 11 -9.26 2.88 -9.72
CA GLN A 11 -9.15 3.66 -8.48
C GLN A 11 -7.79 3.44 -7.81
N VAL A 12 -7.28 2.21 -7.83
CA VAL A 12 -5.94 1.88 -7.35
C VAL A 12 -4.89 2.60 -8.20
N MET A 13 -5.01 2.57 -9.53
CA MET A 13 -4.11 3.28 -10.43
C MET A 13 -4.09 4.79 -10.17
N MET A 14 -5.26 5.44 -10.10
CA MET A 14 -5.36 6.87 -9.82
C MET A 14 -4.81 7.22 -8.43
N MET A 15 -5.03 6.36 -7.44
CA MET A 15 -4.46 6.51 -6.10
C MET A 15 -2.92 6.45 -6.14
N VAL A 16 -2.35 5.44 -6.80
CA VAL A 16 -0.88 5.28 -6.92
C VAL A 16 -0.27 6.47 -7.67
N MET A 17 -0.90 6.92 -8.75
CA MET A 17 -0.45 8.10 -9.48
C MET A 17 -0.46 9.36 -8.61
N HIS A 18 -1.51 9.56 -7.81
CA HIS A 18 -1.60 10.70 -6.91
C HIS A 18 -0.56 10.63 -5.78
N LEU A 19 -0.40 9.46 -5.14
CA LEU A 19 0.55 9.25 -4.05
C LEU A 19 2.00 9.39 -4.48
N LEU A 20 2.35 8.89 -5.66
CA LEU A 20 3.71 8.93 -6.22
C LEU A 20 3.94 10.10 -7.17
N LYS A 21 2.94 10.98 -7.35
CA LYS A 21 2.98 12.11 -8.29
C LYS A 21 3.40 11.72 -9.72
N LEU A 22 2.92 10.56 -10.19
CA LEU A 22 3.23 10.07 -11.53
C LEU A 22 2.47 10.88 -12.57
N THR A 23 3.19 11.38 -13.57
CA THR A 23 2.62 12.14 -14.70
C THR A 23 2.07 11.24 -15.80
N GLN A 24 2.56 10.01 -15.91
CA GLN A 24 2.10 9.02 -16.88
C GLN A 24 1.30 7.91 -16.21
N LYS A 25 0.26 7.43 -16.90
CA LYS A 25 -0.54 6.29 -16.46
C LYS A 25 0.31 5.02 -16.48
N PRO A 26 0.64 4.42 -15.32
CA PRO A 26 1.33 3.14 -15.30
C PRO A 26 0.41 2.03 -15.83
N GLN A 27 1.01 0.95 -16.34
CA GLN A 27 0.27 -0.27 -16.65
C GLN A 27 -0.44 -0.78 -15.39
N ILE A 28 -1.57 -1.45 -15.59
CA ILE A 28 -2.41 -1.98 -14.51
C ILE A 28 -1.59 -2.85 -13.54
N ASP A 29 -0.78 -3.78 -14.05
CA ASP A 29 0.05 -4.66 -13.23
C ASP A 29 1.16 -3.91 -12.48
N ALA A 30 1.73 -2.86 -13.10
CA ALA A 30 2.73 -2.02 -12.46
C ALA A 30 2.10 -1.19 -11.32
N SER A 31 0.86 -0.72 -11.50
CA SER A 31 0.12 -0.03 -10.45
C SER A 31 -0.21 -0.96 -9.26
N ASP A 32 -0.55 -2.22 -9.52
CA ASP A 32 -0.80 -3.23 -8.48
C ASP A 32 0.48 -3.51 -7.67
N ALA A 33 1.64 -3.66 -8.32
CA ALA A 33 2.93 -3.84 -7.65
C ALA A 33 3.30 -2.62 -6.77
N LEU A 34 3.11 -1.40 -7.29
CA LEU A 34 3.36 -0.17 -6.55
C LEU A 34 2.40 0.00 -5.36
N ALA A 35 1.14 -0.38 -5.52
CA ALA A 35 0.15 -0.36 -4.45
C ALA A 35 0.53 -1.32 -3.31
N ILE A 36 1.02 -2.52 -3.62
CA ILE A 36 1.53 -3.48 -2.62
C ILE A 36 2.75 -2.91 -1.89
N ALA A 37 3.69 -2.32 -2.62
CA ALA A 37 4.88 -1.71 -2.03
C ALA A 37 4.51 -0.54 -1.10
N LEU A 38 3.59 0.33 -1.52
CA LEU A 38 3.05 1.41 -0.69
C LEU A 38 2.35 0.86 0.56
N CYS A 39 1.55 -0.20 0.42
CA CYS A 39 0.86 -0.84 1.55
C CYS A 39 1.88 -1.41 2.56
N HIS A 40 2.96 -2.03 2.08
CA HIS A 40 4.04 -2.52 2.94
C HIS A 40 4.77 -1.39 3.66
N ALA A 41 5.14 -0.33 2.92
CA ALA A 41 5.80 0.84 3.49
C ALA A 41 4.92 1.56 4.52
N HIS A 42 3.63 1.75 4.21
CA HIS A 42 2.66 2.37 5.11
C HIS A 42 2.44 1.53 6.37
N THR A 43 2.28 0.21 6.22
CA THR A 43 2.19 -0.71 7.36
C THR A 43 3.44 -0.58 8.23
N ARG A 44 4.64 -0.71 7.65
CA ARG A 44 5.89 -0.57 8.40
C ARG A 44 6.00 0.79 9.09
N SER A 45 5.62 1.88 8.42
CA SER A 45 5.61 3.22 8.98
C SER A 45 4.64 3.36 10.16
N SER A 46 3.48 2.71 10.11
CA SER A 46 2.51 2.71 11.21
C SER A 46 2.97 1.87 12.40
N LEU A 47 3.81 0.85 12.19
CA LEU A 47 4.36 0.03 13.28
C LEU A 47 5.51 0.70 14.05
N ILE A 48 6.26 1.61 13.40
CA ILE A 48 7.43 2.28 14.02
C ILE A 48 7.05 3.10 15.27
N PRO A 49 6.02 3.97 15.24
CA PRO A 49 5.58 4.74 16.42
C PRO A 49 5.15 3.88 17.60
N HIS A 50 4.67 2.67 17.34
CA HIS A 50 4.24 1.72 18.37
C HIS A 50 5.39 0.85 18.91
N GLY A 51 6.65 1.11 18.53
CA GLY A 51 7.79 0.31 18.95
C GLY A 51 7.86 -1.08 18.29
N LEU A 52 7.00 -1.35 17.31
CA LEU A 52 6.89 -2.62 16.59
C LEU A 52 7.62 -2.60 15.24
N GLY A 53 8.59 -1.71 15.04
CA GLY A 53 9.33 -1.58 13.77
C GLY A 53 10.09 -2.84 13.33
N THR A 54 10.36 -3.76 14.25
CA THR A 54 10.97 -5.08 14.00
C THR A 54 9.96 -6.24 14.09
N ALA A 55 8.71 -5.96 14.45
CA ALA A 55 7.68 -6.98 14.63
C ALA A 55 7.35 -7.61 13.27
N ARG A 56 7.71 -8.89 13.12
CA ARG A 56 7.44 -9.65 11.90
C ARG A 56 5.99 -10.13 11.94
N SER A 57 5.14 -9.54 11.11
CA SER A 57 3.83 -10.12 10.78
C SER A 57 4.07 -11.40 9.98
N ARG A 58 3.99 -12.58 10.62
CA ARG A 58 3.92 -13.87 9.90
C ARG A 58 2.44 -14.20 9.69
N GLY A 59 1.99 -14.15 8.44
CA GLY A 59 0.59 -14.46 8.07
C GLY A 59 -0.39 -13.29 8.19
N GLY A 60 0.09 -12.04 8.06
CA GLY A 60 -0.78 -10.85 8.00
C GLY A 60 -1.35 -10.38 9.33
N ARG A 61 -1.19 -11.15 10.42
CA ARG A 61 -1.59 -10.74 11.76
C ARG A 61 -0.37 -10.36 12.59
N LEU A 62 -0.35 -9.10 13.02
CA LEU A 62 0.49 -8.68 14.13
C LEU A 62 -0.10 -9.32 15.39
N ARG A 63 0.51 -10.41 15.84
CA ARG A 63 0.21 -10.97 17.16
C ARG A 63 0.99 -10.13 18.18
N LEU A 64 0.25 -9.28 18.89
CA LEU A 64 0.68 -8.63 20.11
C LEU A 64 0.60 -9.62 21.27
#